data_AF-A0A9E3U320-F1
#
_entry.id   AF-A0A9E3U320-F1
#
_cell.length_a   1.000
_cell.length_b   1.000
_cell.length_c   1.000
_cell.angle_alpha   90.00
_cell.angle_beta   90.00
_cell.angle_gamma   90.00
#
_symmetry.space_group_name_H-M   'P 1'
#
loop_
_entity.id
_entity.type
_entity.pdbx_description
1 polymer ?
#
loop_
_entity_poly.entity_id
_entity_poly.type
_entity_poly.pdbx_seq_one_letter_code
_entity_poly.pdbx_strand_id
1 'polypeptide(L)'
;LGCPYRIVAEGAGFRLTLAPAWNGLRQRFYGKMRDARLSPAAIEVLSLVAYRQPMTREQVDELRGKESGPLLRQLLRRRLLRLELGDGDGPRRQYTTTDRFLKLFGLESLAELPQTDEVESTH
;
A
#
# COMPACT_ATOMS: atom_id res chain seq x y z
N LEU A 1 2.91 32.05 -19.34
CA LEU A 1 2.44 31.31 -18.15
C LEU A 1 2.14 29.89 -18.60
N GLY A 2 3.00 28.94 -18.20
CA GLY A 2 3.11 27.60 -18.80
C GLY A 2 1.95 26.68 -18.46
N CYS A 3 1.69 25.71 -19.36
CA CYS A 3 0.62 24.73 -19.25
C CYS A 3 0.61 24.05 -17.86
N PRO A 4 -0.51 24.13 -17.10
CA PRO A 4 -0.59 23.58 -15.76
C PRO A 4 -0.68 22.05 -15.76
N TYR A 5 -0.93 21.43 -16.91
CA TYR A 5 -1.04 19.98 -17.06
C TYR A 5 0.03 19.44 -18.01
N ARG A 6 0.47 18.21 -17.74
CA ARG A 6 1.32 17.41 -18.63
C ARG A 6 0.73 16.02 -18.82
N ILE A 7 1.02 15.41 -19.96
CA ILE A 7 0.66 14.02 -20.23
C ILE A 7 1.87 13.14 -19.85
N VAL A 8 1.61 12.05 -19.14
CA VAL A 8 2.60 11.01 -18.82
C VAL A 8 2.07 9.67 -19.32
N ALA A 9 2.95 8.86 -19.92
CA ALA A 9 2.61 7.48 -20.26
C ALA A 9 2.52 6.67 -18.97
N GLU A 10 1.53 5.79 -18.88
CA GLU A 10 1.32 4.91 -17.73
C GLU A 10 0.69 3.59 -18.22
N GLY A 11 1.44 2.49 -18.09
CA GLY A 11 1.06 1.20 -18.66
C GLY A 11 0.72 1.30 -20.15
N ALA A 12 -0.45 0.78 -20.53
CA ALA A 12 -0.97 0.84 -21.91
C ALA A 12 -1.66 2.17 -22.28
N GLY A 13 -1.57 3.21 -21.44
CA GLY A 13 -2.32 4.45 -21.63
C GLY A 13 -1.56 5.72 -21.29
N PHE A 14 -2.30 6.83 -21.29
CA PHE A 14 -1.79 8.16 -20.96
C PHE A 14 -2.60 8.77 -19.82
N ARG A 15 -1.91 9.39 -18.85
CA ARG A 15 -2.52 10.12 -17.74
C ARG A 15 -2.22 11.61 -17.86
N LEU A 16 -3.27 12.43 -17.80
CA LEU A 16 -3.12 13.87 -17.60
C LEU A 16 -2.81 14.14 -16.12
N THR A 17 -1.66 14.75 -15.84
CA THR A 17 -1.19 15.08 -14.49
C THR A 17 -0.89 16.56 -14.36
N LEU A 18 -0.98 17.09 -13.13
CA LEU A 18 -0.63 18.48 -12.86
C LEU A 18 0.89 18.64 -12.93
N ALA A 19 1.37 19.68 -13.61
CA ALA A 19 2.79 19.98 -13.70
C ALA A 19 3.37 20.25 -12.29
N PRO A 20 4.59 19.77 -11.98
CA PRO A 20 5.15 19.84 -10.63
C PRO A 20 5.17 21.25 -10.02
N ALA A 21 5.40 22.27 -10.85
CA ALA A 21 5.38 23.68 -10.47
C ALA A 21 4.05 24.15 -9.86
N TRP A 22 2.96 23.42 -10.11
CA TRP A 22 1.60 23.74 -9.66
C TRP A 22 1.10 22.82 -8.53
N ASN A 23 1.95 21.90 -8.01
CA ASN A 23 1.55 20.96 -6.95
C ASN A 23 1.07 21.64 -5.65
N GLY A 24 1.54 22.85 -5.34
CA GLY A 24 1.04 23.63 -4.19
C GLY A 24 -0.45 23.98 -4.30
N LEU A 25 -0.98 24.08 -5.53
CA LEU A 25 -2.38 24.39 -5.79
C LEU A 25 -3.30 23.20 -5.45
N ARG A 26 -2.82 21.96 -5.58
CA ARG A 26 -3.57 20.74 -5.20
C ARG A 26 -4.01 20.78 -3.74
N GLN A 27 -3.14 21.22 -2.83
CA GLN A 27 -3.43 21.23 -1.40
C GLN A 27 -4.55 22.21 -1.03
N ARG A 28 -4.70 23.29 -1.81
CA ARG A 28 -5.74 24.31 -1.63
C ARG A 28 -7.09 23.87 -2.21
N PHE A 29 -7.10 23.22 -3.37
CA PHE A 29 -8.35 22.84 -4.05
C PHE A 29 -8.93 21.51 -3.58
N TYR A 30 -8.11 20.50 -3.32
CA TYR A 30 -8.60 19.17 -2.91
C TYR A 30 -8.73 19.04 -1.38
N GLY A 31 -8.51 20.14 -0.64
CA GLY A 31 -8.25 20.10 0.78
C GLY A 31 -6.99 19.30 1.09
N LYS A 32 -6.55 19.28 2.36
CA LYS A 32 -5.73 18.16 2.81
C LYS A 32 -6.58 16.93 2.57
N MET A 33 -6.32 16.18 1.49
CA MET A 33 -6.73 14.80 1.41
C MET A 33 -6.07 14.18 2.65
N ARG A 34 -6.81 14.13 3.75
CA ARG A 34 -6.43 13.39 4.95
C ARG A 34 -6.59 11.93 4.55
N ASP A 35 -5.79 11.48 3.59
CA ASP A 35 -5.24 10.14 3.66
C ASP A 35 -4.37 10.19 4.92
N ALA A 36 -5.04 10.02 6.07
CA ALA A 36 -4.43 10.16 7.37
C ALA A 36 -3.21 9.24 7.35
N ARG A 37 -2.01 9.82 7.42
CA ARG A 37 -0.76 9.06 7.31
C ARG A 37 -0.89 7.78 8.14
N LEU A 38 -0.52 6.65 7.54
CA LEU A 38 -0.46 5.41 8.30
C LEU A 38 0.53 5.63 9.45
N SER A 39 0.15 5.19 10.64
CA SER A 39 1.08 5.17 11.76
C SER A 39 2.23 4.20 11.43
N PRO A 40 3.42 4.36 12.05
CA PRO A 40 4.51 3.42 11.87
C PRO A 40 4.08 1.96 12.09
N ALA A 41 3.27 1.71 13.12
CA ALA A 41 2.72 0.37 13.38
C ALA A 41 1.79 -0.15 12.26
N ALA A 42 1.00 0.72 11.63
CA ALA A 42 0.16 0.32 10.50
C ALA A 42 0.99 0.03 9.24
N ILE A 43 2.08 0.77 9.03
CA ILE A 43 3.04 0.51 7.95
C ILE A 43 3.73 -0.83 8.19
N GLU A 44 4.18 -1.10 9.41
CA GLU A 44 4.80 -2.37 9.80
C GLU A 44 3.90 -3.57 9.48
N VAL A 45 2.63 -3.52 9.90
CA VAL A 45 1.64 -4.57 9.57
C VAL A 45 1.42 -4.69 8.07
N LEU A 46 1.29 -3.56 7.37
CA LEU A 46 1.10 -3.56 5.92
C LEU A 46 2.28 -4.20 5.19
N SER A 47 3.51 -3.88 5.61
CA SER A 47 4.73 -4.46 5.06
C SER A 47 4.81 -5.96 5.30
N LEU A 48 4.49 -6.44 6.52
CA LEU A 48 4.47 -7.88 6.79
C LEU A 48 3.56 -8.63 5.83
N VAL A 49 2.34 -8.12 5.62
CA VAL A 49 1.40 -8.73 4.68
C VAL A 49 1.90 -8.59 3.24
N ALA A 50 2.44 -7.45 2.82
CA ALA A 50 2.93 -7.26 1.45
C ALA A 50 4.06 -8.24 1.07
N TYR A 51 5.00 -8.50 1.99
CA TYR A 51 6.14 -9.38 1.74
C TYR A 51 5.85 -10.87 1.93
N ARG A 52 4.86 -11.23 2.76
CA ARG A 52 4.60 -12.64 3.13
C ARG A 52 3.18 -13.11 2.85
N GLN A 53 2.41 -12.36 2.08
CA GLN A 53 1.06 -12.76 1.71
C GLN A 53 1.03 -14.10 0.96
N PRO A 54 -0.04 -14.90 1.14
CA PRO A 54 -1.19 -14.66 2.01
C PRO A 54 -0.90 -14.95 3.50
N MET A 55 -1.40 -14.10 4.42
CA MET A 55 -1.15 -14.25 5.88
C MET A 55 -2.43 -14.26 6.72
N THR A 56 -2.52 -15.08 7.77
CA THR A 56 -3.61 -14.99 8.76
C THR A 56 -3.33 -13.90 9.80
N ARG A 57 -4.37 -13.52 10.56
CA ARG A 57 -4.20 -12.59 11.68
C ARG A 57 -3.20 -13.14 12.72
N GLU A 58 -3.32 -14.43 13.00
CA GLU A 58 -2.49 -15.12 14.00
C GLU A 58 -1.01 -15.07 13.61
N GLN A 59 -0.68 -15.31 12.33
CA GLN A 59 0.69 -15.20 11.83
C GLN A 59 1.24 -13.76 11.92
N VAL A 60 0.40 -12.76 11.66
CA VAL A 60 0.79 -11.34 11.80
C VAL A 60 1.03 -10.99 13.28
N ASP A 61 0.15 -11.44 14.17
CA ASP A 61 0.26 -11.21 15.61
C ASP A 61 1.54 -11.88 16.18
N GLU A 62 1.87 -13.09 15.72
CA GLU A 62 3.07 -13.84 16.09
C GLU A 62 4.35 -13.12 15.65
N LEU A 63 4.45 -12.71 14.37
CA LEU A 63 5.62 -12.00 13.85
C LEU A 63 5.83 -10.64 14.52
N ARG A 64 4.76 -9.98 14.97
CA ARG A 64 4.85 -8.69 15.69
C ARG A 64 5.01 -8.82 17.20
N GLY A 65 4.78 -10.01 17.75
CA GLY A 65 4.73 -10.26 19.19
C GLY A 65 3.58 -9.55 19.93
N LYS A 66 2.57 -9.03 19.21
CA LYS A 66 1.42 -8.32 19.80
C LYS A 66 0.23 -8.23 18.83
N GLU A 67 -0.95 -7.98 19.40
CA GLU A 67 -2.18 -7.89 18.63
C GLU A 67 -2.17 -6.79 17.55
N SER A 68 -2.59 -7.17 16.35
CA SER A 68 -2.61 -6.33 15.14
C SER A 68 -4.02 -6.14 14.58
N GLY A 69 -5.05 -6.68 15.24
CA GLY A 69 -6.45 -6.62 14.82
C GLY A 69 -6.97 -5.21 14.45
N PRO A 70 -6.77 -4.17 15.28
CA PRO A 70 -7.18 -2.80 14.94
C PRO A 70 -6.50 -2.27 13.67
N LEU A 71 -5.22 -2.58 13.48
CA LEU A 71 -4.43 -2.14 12.34
C LEU A 71 -4.88 -2.84 11.06
N LEU A 72 -5.10 -4.16 11.12
CA LEU A 72 -5.65 -4.94 10.00
C LEU A 72 -7.03 -4.42 9.59
N ARG A 73 -7.92 -4.13 10.55
CA ARG A 73 -9.23 -3.51 10.26
C ARG A 73 -9.09 -2.13 9.61
N GLN A 74 -8.15 -1.31 10.07
CA GLN A 74 -7.87 -0.01 9.46
C GLN A 74 -7.40 -0.17 8.00
N LEU A 75 -6.49 -1.11 7.73
CA LEU A 75 -5.95 -1.35 6.40
C LEU A 75 -7.02 -1.92 5.43
N LEU A 76 -7.91 -2.78 5.92
CA LEU A 76 -9.10 -3.23 5.18
C LEU A 76 -10.05 -2.08 4.83
N ARG A 77 -10.39 -1.21 5.80
CA ARG A 77 -11.25 -0.04 5.57
C ARG A 77 -10.67 0.91 4.53
N ARG A 78 -9.34 1.03 4.51
CA ARG A 78 -8.59 1.80 3.52
C ARG A 78 -8.40 1.06 2.20
N ARG A 79 -8.91 -0.16 2.06
CA ARG A 79 -8.75 -1.01 0.87
C ARG A 79 -7.28 -1.16 0.48
N LEU A 80 -6.36 -1.19 1.44
CA LEU A 80 -4.95 -1.53 1.18
C LEU A 80 -4.75 -3.04 1.25
N LEU A 81 -5.54 -3.70 2.11
CA LEU A 81 -5.65 -5.15 2.21
C LEU A 81 -7.06 -5.60 1.83
N ARG A 82 -7.20 -6.87 1.47
CA ARG A 82 -8.48 -7.61 1.41
C ARG A 82 -8.38 -8.93 2.16
N LEU A 83 -9.52 -9.58 2.34
CA LEU A 83 -9.62 -10.92 2.92
C LEU A 83 -9.94 -11.93 1.82
N GLU A 84 -9.23 -13.05 1.83
CA GLU A 84 -9.42 -14.18 0.93
C GLU A 84 -9.57 -15.46 1.74
N LEU A 85 -10.34 -16.42 1.23
CA LEU A 85 -10.35 -17.76 1.81
C LEU A 85 -9.07 -18.46 1.36
N GLY A 86 -8.28 -18.97 2.32
CA GLY A 86 -7.16 -19.83 2.00
C GLY A 86 -7.61 -21.24 1.63
N ASP A 87 -6.86 -21.88 0.73
CA ASP A 87 -7.12 -23.23 0.20
C ASP A 87 -6.56 -24.37 1.10
N GLY A 88 -6.25 -24.08 2.36
CA GLY A 88 -5.62 -25.01 3.31
C GLY A 88 -6.59 -25.86 4.13
N ASP A 89 -6.10 -26.42 5.25
CA ASP A 89 -6.86 -27.25 6.21
C ASP A 89 -7.92 -26.40 6.95
N GLY A 90 -9.02 -26.13 6.24
CA GLY A 90 -10.15 -25.31 6.64
C GLY A 90 -10.13 -23.89 6.05
N PRO A 91 -11.31 -23.28 5.84
CA PRO A 91 -11.46 -21.95 5.25
C PRO A 91 -10.99 -20.86 6.24
N ARG A 92 -9.68 -20.64 6.32
CA ARG A 92 -9.10 -19.56 7.13
C ARG A 92 -9.05 -18.28 6.30
N ARG A 93 -9.50 -17.18 6.89
CA ARG A 93 -9.41 -15.86 6.25
C ARG A 93 -7.96 -15.38 6.29
N GLN A 94 -7.39 -15.16 5.12
CA GLN A 94 -6.05 -14.63 4.94
C GLN A 94 -6.10 -13.21 4.38
N TYR A 95 -5.13 -12.39 4.74
CA TYR A 95 -4.94 -11.04 4.27
C TYR A 95 -4.00 -11.03 3.07
N THR A 96 -4.41 -10.32 2.02
CA THR A 96 -3.61 -10.03 0.83
C THR A 96 -3.70 -8.54 0.50
N THR A 97 -2.69 -8.02 -0.18
CA THR A 97 -2.67 -6.65 -0.72
C THR A 97 -3.66 -6.51 -1.88
N THR A 98 -3.87 -5.27 -2.33
CA THR A 98 -4.87 -4.96 -3.37
C THR A 98 -4.25 -4.11 -4.47
N ASP A 99 -4.94 -3.94 -5.59
CA ASP A 99 -4.52 -3.01 -6.65
C ASP A 99 -4.36 -1.57 -6.16
N ARG A 100 -5.12 -1.17 -5.13
CA ARG A 100 -4.97 0.15 -4.51
C ARG A 100 -3.62 0.28 -3.82
N PHE A 101 -3.12 -0.78 -3.20
CA PHE A 101 -1.76 -0.81 -2.65
C PHE A 101 -0.75 -0.56 -3.77
N LEU A 102 -0.77 -1.35 -4.84
CA LEU A 102 0.16 -1.19 -5.98
C LEU A 102 0.14 0.25 -6.53
N LYS A 103 -1.05 0.80 -6.79
CA LYS A 103 -1.23 2.19 -7.26
C LYS A 103 -0.70 3.25 -6.29
N LEU A 104 -0.85 3.04 -4.99
CA LEU A 104 -0.40 3.99 -3.96
C LEU A 104 1.12 3.97 -3.80
N PHE A 105 1.76 2.80 -3.99
CA PHE A 105 3.20 2.63 -3.92
C PHE A 105 3.90 2.81 -5.29
N GLY A 106 3.14 2.98 -6.37
CA GLY A 106 3.68 3.17 -7.72
C GLY A 106 4.33 1.92 -8.30
N LEU A 107 3.82 0.75 -7.94
CA LEU A 107 4.31 -0.56 -8.38
C LEU A 107 3.39 -1.11 -9.47
N GLU A 108 3.95 -1.77 -10.49
CA GLU A 108 3.14 -2.53 -11.45
C GLU A 108 2.79 -3.92 -10.91
N SER A 109 3.69 -4.50 -10.11
CA SER A 109 3.52 -5.80 -9.48
C SER A 109 4.18 -5.88 -8.10
N LEU A 110 3.84 -6.92 -7.33
CA LEU A 110 4.51 -7.18 -6.05
C LEU A 110 5.97 -7.63 -6.21
N ALA A 111 6.39 -8.02 -7.42
CA ALA A 111 7.77 -8.39 -7.69
C ALA A 111 8.74 -7.20 -7.65
N GLU A 112 8.23 -5.97 -7.76
CA GLU A 112 9.00 -4.73 -7.63
C GLU A 112 9.20 -4.29 -6.17
N LEU A 113 8.65 -5.03 -5.20
CA LEU A 113 8.95 -4.76 -3.80
C LEU A 113 10.44 -5.00 -3.54
N PRO A 114 11.13 -4.10 -2.80
CA PRO A 114 12.52 -4.25 -2.44
C PRO A 114 12.78 -5.63 -1.83
N GLN A 115 13.74 -6.38 -2.35
CA GLN A 115 14.01 -7.70 -1.77
C GLN A 115 14.60 -7.53 -0.38
N THR A 116 14.23 -8.42 0.55
CA THR A 116 14.67 -8.31 1.95
C THR A 116 16.20 -8.37 2.08
N ASP A 117 16.89 -9.01 1.13
CA ASP A 117 18.35 -9.13 1.09
C ASP A 117 19.05 -7.84 0.59
N GLU A 118 18.35 -6.99 -0.17
CA GLU A 118 18.92 -5.74 -0.70
C GLU A 118 19.02 -4.65 0.38
N VAL A 119 18.22 -4.75 1.44
CA VAL A 119 18.14 -3.74 2.51
C VAL A 119 19.34 -3.81 3.47
N GLU A 120 20.08 -4.92 3.50
CA GLU A 120 21.30 -5.06 4.32
C GLU A 120 22.53 -4.35 3.73
N SER A 121 22.50 -3.99 2.44
CA SER A 121 23.68 -3.45 1.74
C SER A 121 23.84 -1.92 1.83
N THR A 122 22.97 -1.22 2.55
CA THR A 122 23.06 0.25 2.73
C THR A 122 23.09 0.61 4.21
N HIS A 123 24.14 0.21 4.93
CA HIS A 123 24.57 0.81 6.21
C HIS A 123 26.08 1.05 6.19
#